data_AF-A0AAW2JJI3-F1
#
_entry.id   AF-A0AAW2JJI3-F1
#
_cell.length_a   1.000
_cell.length_b   1.000
_cell.length_c   1.000
_cell.angle_alpha   90.00
_cell.angle_beta   90.00
_cell.angle_gamma   90.00
#
_symmetry.space_group_name_H-M   'P 1'
#
loop_
_entity.id
_entity.type
_entity.pdbx_description
1 polymer ?
#
loop_
_entity_poly.entity_id
_entity_poly.type
_entity_poly.pdbx_seq_one_letter_code
_entity_poly.pdbx_strand_id
1 'polypeptide(L)'
;MVGGDSVRAIQSRLLSNSPEPSFEEIQRAHIDAQDRFEVKVEILRQMATLDPDGDWERRGARALDNPHTSTGEPSLDNLYNIKRSGPQWNESSII
;
A
#
# COMPACT_ATOMS: atom_id res chain seq x y z
N MET A 1 2.38 -2.11 12.48
CA MET A 1 1.69 -1.04 11.71
C MET A 1 2.75 -0.05 11.30
N VAL A 2 2.81 0.34 10.02
CA VAL A 2 3.76 1.31 9.46
C VAL A 2 3.01 2.15 8.44
N GLY A 3 3.25 3.46 8.40
CA GLY A 3 2.55 4.39 7.51
C GLY A 3 1.05 4.51 7.77
N GLY A 4 0.58 4.01 8.91
CA GLY A 4 -0.86 3.93 9.23
C GLY A 4 -1.56 2.68 8.68
N ASP A 5 -0.80 1.72 8.15
CA ASP A 5 -1.35 0.51 7.53
C ASP A 5 -0.76 -0.77 8.15
N SER A 6 -1.39 -1.91 7.84
CA SER A 6 -0.95 -3.22 8.32
C SER A 6 -1.37 -4.32 7.35
N VAL A 7 -0.68 -5.46 7.40
CA VAL A 7 -1.05 -6.68 6.65
C VAL A 7 -2.54 -7.01 6.83
N ARG A 8 -3.06 -6.96 8.07
CA ARG A 8 -4.48 -7.26 8.34
C ARG A 8 -5.43 -6.26 7.69
N ALA A 9 -5.05 -4.99 7.63
CA ALA A 9 -5.87 -3.94 7.01
C ALA A 9 -5.88 -4.08 5.48
N ILE A 10 -4.72 -4.34 4.86
CA ILE A 10 -4.63 -4.65 3.43
C ILE A 10 -5.43 -5.91 3.11
N GLN A 11 -5.27 -6.99 3.87
CA GLN A 11 -6.05 -8.22 3.70
C GLN A 11 -7.56 -7.96 3.76
N SER A 12 -8.01 -7.12 4.71
CA SER A 12 -9.43 -6.75 4.82
C SER A 12 -9.92 -5.99 3.58
N ARG A 13 -9.10 -5.10 3.00
CA ARG A 13 -9.43 -4.41 1.75
C ARG A 13 -9.46 -5.35 0.56
N LEU A 14 -8.54 -6.32 0.47
CA LEU A 14 -8.53 -7.32 -0.60
C LEU A 14 -9.78 -8.22 -0.57
N LEU A 15 -10.28 -8.53 0.62
CA LEU A 15 -11.48 -9.35 0.81
C LEU A 15 -12.78 -8.53 0.80
N SER A 16 -12.73 -7.21 0.61
CA SER A 16 -13.90 -6.34 0.74
C SER A 16 -15.06 -6.68 -0.22
N ASN A 17 -14.75 -7.29 -1.38
CA ASN A 17 -15.74 -7.72 -2.37
C ASN A 17 -16.21 -9.18 -2.17
N SER A 18 -15.66 -9.90 -1.19
CA SER A 18 -15.99 -11.29 -0.88
C SER A 18 -16.63 -11.36 0.52
N PRO A 19 -17.96 -11.26 0.64
CA PRO A 19 -18.64 -11.20 1.95
C PRO A 19 -18.48 -12.48 2.78
N GLU A 20 -18.31 -13.63 2.13
CA GLU A 20 -18.04 -14.93 2.76
C GLU A 20 -16.85 -15.61 2.06
N PRO A 21 -15.61 -15.18 2.36
CA PRO A 21 -14.44 -15.72 1.68
C PRO A 21 -14.13 -17.13 2.19
N SER A 22 -13.79 -18.01 1.28
CA SER A 22 -13.30 -19.36 1.58
C SER A 22 -11.95 -19.31 2.32
N PHE A 23 -11.57 -20.41 2.96
CA PHE A 23 -10.25 -20.54 3.58
C PHE A 23 -9.12 -20.27 2.59
N GLU A 24 -9.24 -20.75 1.35
CA GLU A 24 -8.23 -20.51 0.31
C GLU A 24 -8.12 -19.02 -0.05
N GLU A 25 -9.24 -18.32 -0.20
CA GLU A 25 -9.26 -16.88 -0.48
C GLU A 25 -8.66 -16.08 0.68
N ILE A 26 -8.95 -16.46 1.93
CA ILE A 26 -8.36 -15.83 3.12
C ILE A 26 -6.83 -15.99 3.13
N GLN A 27 -6.33 -17.20 2.86
CA GLN A 27 -4.89 -17.48 2.82
C GLN A 27 -4.20 -16.74 1.68
N ARG A 28 -4.81 -16.75 0.48
CA ARG A 28 -4.31 -16.02 -0.68
C ARG A 28 -4.25 -14.52 -0.42
N ALA A 29 -5.30 -13.94 0.14
CA ALA A 29 -5.34 -12.54 0.52
C ALA A 29 -4.33 -12.20 1.63
N HIS A 30 -4.02 -13.15 2.52
CA HIS A 30 -3.00 -12.96 3.54
C HIS A 30 -1.60 -12.83 2.92
N ILE A 31 -1.22 -13.77 2.05
CA ILE A 31 0.08 -13.76 1.35
C ILE A 31 0.20 -12.48 0.51
N ASP A 32 -0.83 -12.19 -0.27
CA ASP A 32 -0.85 -11.01 -1.16
C ASP A 32 -0.87 -9.68 -0.35
N ALA A 33 -1.39 -9.68 0.87
CA ALA A 33 -1.29 -8.54 1.78
C ALA A 33 0.11 -8.40 2.40
N GLN A 34 0.81 -9.51 2.67
CA GLN A 34 2.19 -9.48 3.18
C GLN A 34 3.14 -8.88 2.14
N ASP A 35 3.08 -9.36 0.90
CA ASP A 35 3.93 -8.89 -0.19
C ASP A 35 3.71 -7.39 -0.47
N ARG A 36 2.45 -6.95 -0.54
CA ARG A 36 2.14 -5.52 -0.70
C ARG A 36 2.62 -4.69 0.48
N PHE A 37 2.44 -5.18 1.71
CA PHE A 37 2.86 -4.44 2.90
C PHE A 37 4.37 -4.23 2.94
N GLU A 38 5.15 -5.26 2.59
CA GLU A 38 6.60 -5.18 2.55
C GLU A 38 7.08 -4.08 1.58
N VAL A 39 6.59 -4.09 0.34
CA VAL A 39 6.97 -3.08 -0.66
C VAL A 39 6.48 -1.68 -0.26
N LYS A 40 5.26 -1.56 0.29
CA LYS A 40 4.77 -0.27 0.83
C LYS A 40 5.73 0.26 1.90
N VAL A 41 6.15 -0.55 2.87
CA VAL A 41 7.08 -0.13 3.93
C VAL A 41 8.40 0.37 3.36
N GLU A 42 8.95 -0.30 2.36
CA GLU A 42 10.20 0.13 1.72
C GLU A 42 10.04 1.49 1.01
N ILE A 43 8.93 1.70 0.29
CA ILE A 43 8.61 3.00 -0.33
C ILE A 43 8.52 4.08 0.74
N LEU A 44 7.80 3.82 1.84
CA LEU A 44 7.62 4.81 2.91
C LEU A 44 8.94 5.19 3.59
N ARG A 45 9.85 4.23 3.80
CA ARG A 45 11.18 4.51 4.35
C ARG A 45 12.03 5.35 3.40
N GLN A 46 11.94 5.08 2.09
CA GLN A 46 12.59 5.92 1.08
C GLN A 46 12.03 7.34 1.11
N MET A 47 10.70 7.49 1.20
CA MET A 47 10.05 8.81 1.28
C MET A 47 10.40 9.55 2.57
N ALA A 48 10.45 8.89 3.73
CA ALA A 48 10.89 9.51 4.98
C ALA A 48 12.34 10.05 4.90
N THR A 49 13.18 9.50 4.02
CA THR A 49 14.54 10.00 3.78
C THR A 49 14.55 11.20 2.82
N LEU A 50 13.65 11.21 1.83
CA LEU A 50 13.57 12.24 0.79
C LEU A 50 12.75 13.47 1.20
N ASP A 51 11.74 13.26 2.03
CA ASP A 51 10.84 14.27 2.57
C ASP A 51 10.72 14.09 4.10
N PRO A 52 11.70 14.60 4.86
CA PRO A 52 11.75 14.43 6.31
C PRO A 52 10.61 15.14 7.07
N ASP A 53 9.98 16.13 6.44
CA ASP A 53 8.87 16.89 7.01
C ASP A 53 7.52 16.16 6.83
N GLY A 54 7.45 15.20 5.90
CA GLY A 54 6.27 14.39 5.65
C GLY A 54 6.01 13.31 6.71
N ASP A 55 4.73 13.09 7.05
CA ASP A 55 4.30 12.08 8.03
C ASP A 55 4.25 10.66 7.44
N TRP A 56 5.32 10.26 6.73
CA TRP A 56 5.40 9.01 5.97
C TRP A 56 5.31 7.77 6.86
N GLU A 57 5.89 7.82 8.05
CA GLU A 57 5.88 6.70 9.00
C GLU A 57 4.54 6.47 9.70
N ARG A 58 3.67 7.49 9.79
CA ARG A 58 2.35 7.36 10.45
C ARG A 58 1.17 7.40 9.50
N ARG A 59 1.26 8.08 8.35
CA ARG A 59 0.14 8.29 7.42
C ARG A 59 0.49 8.03 5.96
N GLY A 60 1.76 7.83 5.62
CA GLY A 60 2.20 7.75 4.24
C GLY A 60 1.63 6.58 3.44
N ALA A 61 1.14 5.50 4.07
CA ALA A 61 0.58 4.37 3.32
C ALA A 61 -0.63 4.77 2.46
N ARG A 62 -1.41 5.76 2.91
CA ARG A 62 -2.57 6.29 2.16
C ARG A 62 -2.17 7.02 0.88
N ALA A 63 -0.96 7.56 0.82
CA ALA A 63 -0.45 8.18 -0.41
C ALA A 63 -0.21 7.14 -1.53
N LEU A 64 -0.19 5.85 -1.19
CA LEU A 64 -0.03 4.74 -2.13
C LEU A 64 -1.35 4.08 -2.51
N ASP A 65 -2.49 4.55 -1.98
CA ASP A 65 -3.80 3.99 -2.32
C ASP A 65 -4.13 4.29 -3.80
N ASN A 66 -4.81 3.35 -4.47
CA ASN A 66 -5.19 3.48 -5.87
C ASN A 66 -6.71 3.51 -6.03
N PRO A 67 -7.33 4.69 -6.26
CA PRO A 67 -8.78 4.81 -6.37
C PRO A 67 -9.37 4.10 -7.59
N HIS A 68 -8.54 3.68 -8.55
CA HIS A 68 -8.99 2.96 -9.74
C HIS A 68 -9.11 1.44 -9.53
N THR A 69 -8.74 0.92 -8.35
CA THR A 69 -8.97 -0.49 -8.01
C THR A 69 -10.21 -0.64 -7.14
N SER A 70 -10.91 -1.77 -7.27
CA SER A 70 -12.13 -2.06 -6.51
C SER A 70 -11.90 -2.16 -4.99
N THR A 71 -10.65 -2.30 -4.56
CA THR A 71 -10.25 -2.44 -3.14
C THR A 71 -9.54 -1.20 -2.61
N GLY A 72 -9.22 -0.23 -3.48
CA GLY A 72 -8.33 0.89 -3.16
C GLY A 72 -6.85 0.48 -3.03
N GLU A 73 -6.51 -0.81 -3.12
CA GLU A 73 -5.15 -1.30 -3.04
C GLU A 73 -4.48 -1.33 -4.42
N PRO A 74 -3.25 -0.81 -4.58
CA PRO A 74 -2.47 -0.98 -5.80
C PRO A 74 -2.09 -2.45 -6.01
N SER A 75 -1.85 -2.83 -7.26
CA SER A 75 -1.24 -4.14 -7.56
C SER A 75 0.22 -4.17 -7.09
N LEU A 76 0.76 -5.37 -6.84
CA LEU A 76 2.15 -5.54 -6.45
C LEU A 76 3.12 -4.99 -7.52
N ASP A 77 2.81 -5.21 -8.80
CA ASP A 77 3.58 -4.65 -9.91
C ASP A 77 3.60 -3.12 -9.90
N ASN A 78 2.46 -2.49 -9.58
CA ASN A 78 2.38 -1.03 -9.48
C ASN A 78 3.26 -0.52 -8.33
N LEU A 79 3.24 -1.19 -7.17
CA LEU A 79 4.13 -0.87 -6.05
C LEU A 79 5.61 -1.01 -6.43
N TYR A 80 6.01 -2.07 -7.12
CA TYR A 80 7.38 -2.20 -7.61
C TYR A 80 7.77 -1.15 -8.64
N ASN A 81 6.83 -0.74 -9.50
CA ASN A 81 7.06 0.37 -10.42
C ASN A 81 7.30 1.67 -9.67
N ILE A 82 6.47 2.00 -8.67
CA ILE A 82 6.66 3.17 -7.79
C ILE A 82 8.03 3.13 -7.10
N LYS A 83 8.38 1.99 -6.48
CA LYS A 83 9.65 1.79 -5.80
C LYS A 83 10.84 1.97 -6.75
N ARG A 84 10.73 1.50 -8.00
CA ARG A 84 11.78 1.61 -9.02
C ARG A 84 11.90 3.03 -9.58
N SER A 85 10.79 3.71 -9.83
CA SER A 85 10.79 5.02 -10.49
C SER A 85 11.40 6.13 -9.63
N GLY A 86 11.49 5.94 -8.31
CA GLY A 86 12.00 7.00 -7.41
C GLY A 86 11.12 8.27 -7.48
N PRO A 87 11.56 9.40 -6.91
CA PRO A 87 10.72 10.59 -6.74
C PRO A 87 10.48 11.30 -8.08
N GLN A 88 9.49 10.82 -8.83
CA GLN A 88 8.75 11.60 -9.83
C GLN A 88 7.27 11.73 -9.42
N TRP A 89 7.00 11.75 -8.11
CA TRP A 89 5.73 12.25 -7.59
C TRP A 89 5.78 13.78 -7.71
N ASN A 90 5.41 14.26 -8.89
CA ASN A 90 5.12 15.65 -9.16
C ASN A 90 4.20 16.22 -8.07
N GLU A 91 4.60 17.36 -7.52
CA GLU A 91 3.97 18.17 -6.45
C GLU A 91 2.49 18.56 -6.73
N SER A 92 1.86 18.04 -7.77
CA SER A 92 0.51 18.39 -8.22
C SER A 92 -0.60 17.48 -7.69
N SER A 93 -0.29 16.50 -6.84
CA SER A 93 -1.31 15.56 -6.31
C SER A 93 -1.62 15.71 -4.82
N ILE A 94 -1.11 16.76 -4.15
CA ILE A 94 -1.43 17.07 -2.75
C ILE A 94 -1.85 18.54 -2.63
N ILE A 95 -2.93 18.92 -3.30
CA ILE A 95 -3.84 19.98 -2.85
C ILE A 95 -5.27 19.60 -3.25
#